data_AF-A0A2W2C0J5-F1
#
_entry.id   AF-A0A2W2C0J5-F1
#
_cell.length_a   1.000
_cell.length_b   1.000
_cell.length_c   1.000
_cell.angle_alpha   90.00
_cell.angle_beta   90.00
_cell.angle_gamma   90.00
#
_symmetry.space_group_name_H-M   'P 1'
#
loop_
_entity.id
_entity.type
_entity.pdbx_description
1 polymer ?
#
loop_
_entity_poly.entity_id
_entity_poly.type
_entity_poly.pdbx_seq_one_letter_code
_entity_poly.pdbx_strand_id
1 'polypeptide(L)'
;MSLSRASCCGAAGRVPGVRSSKGEALVLAKYPGRCGACGGDIHPGDELESSGSGRNRAWVHAACAGAPALIPVPDDAAAPAAKPARAKRPRPPAMEAPEGAVEVYTDGACSGTPGPGGWAWAVSRERFAAGSDPSTTNQRMEITAALEAVKALDGPLVVVSDSAYVVNCFRDGWWRNWRTRGWVTSTKSPVANRDLWEPLVDLVEQRGDVVFRWVKGHSGDPMNDLVDELAVAAKIAQS
;
A
#
# COMPACT_ATOMS: atom_id res chain seq x y z
N MET A 1 -4.05 -45.76 28.42
CA MET A 1 -2.87 -46.35 27.76
C MET A 1 -2.59 -45.51 26.52
N SER A 2 -1.90 -44.39 26.67
CA SER A 2 -0.44 -44.21 26.57
C SER A 2 -0.11 -43.55 25.23
N LEU A 3 -0.02 -42.23 25.27
CA LEU A 3 0.66 -41.40 24.26
C LEU A 3 2.14 -41.77 24.28
N SER A 4 2.69 -42.19 23.15
CA SER A 4 4.14 -42.33 22.99
C SER A 4 4.65 -41.16 22.16
N ARG A 5 5.25 -40.18 22.85
CA ARG A 5 6.08 -39.13 22.28
C ARG A 5 7.38 -39.77 21.77
N ALA A 6 7.66 -39.62 20.48
CA ALA A 6 9.02 -39.79 19.98
C ALA A 6 9.84 -38.57 20.41
N SER A 7 10.59 -38.77 21.50
CA SER A 7 11.70 -37.93 21.92
C SER A 7 12.84 -38.10 20.91
N CYS A 8 13.32 -37.00 20.33
CA CYS A 8 14.65 -37.00 19.72
C CYS A 8 15.30 -35.62 19.89
N CYS A 9 16.56 -35.66 20.29
CA CYS A 9 17.48 -34.57 20.62
C CYS A 9 17.30 -33.87 21.97
N GLY A 10 18.13 -34.33 22.90
CA GLY A 10 18.37 -33.76 24.21
C GLY A 10 19.35 -32.59 24.23
N ALA A 11 19.67 -32.21 25.46
CA ALA A 11 20.32 -30.99 25.86
C ALA A 11 21.85 -30.93 25.63
N ALA A 12 22.31 -29.68 25.56
CA ALA A 12 23.61 -29.14 25.95
C ALA A 12 24.81 -29.30 24.99
N GLY A 13 25.34 -28.15 24.57
CA GLY A 13 26.67 -27.99 24.01
C GLY A 13 26.84 -26.65 23.31
N ARG A 14 27.33 -25.62 24.02
CA ARG A 14 27.78 -24.37 23.39
C ARG A 14 29.07 -24.69 22.63
N VAL A 15 28.97 -24.84 21.30
CA VAL A 15 30.13 -24.97 20.42
C VAL A 15 30.57 -23.57 20.00
N PRO A 16 31.80 -23.11 20.30
CA PRO A 16 32.29 -21.85 19.79
C PRO A 16 32.72 -22.03 18.34
N GLY A 17 32.13 -21.23 17.45
CA GLY A 17 32.68 -20.94 16.12
C GLY A 17 32.47 -22.03 15.07
N VAL A 18 31.29 -22.07 14.47
CA VAL A 18 31.11 -22.63 13.12
C VAL A 18 30.57 -21.51 12.23
N ARG A 19 31.37 -21.07 11.24
CA ARG A 19 30.96 -20.10 10.23
C ARG A 19 30.15 -20.81 9.15
N SER A 20 29.02 -20.24 8.77
CA SER A 20 28.23 -20.67 7.60
C SER A 20 29.03 -20.45 6.31
N SER A 21 28.91 -21.39 5.38
CA SER A 21 29.65 -21.42 4.10
C SER A 21 29.01 -20.58 2.99
N LYS A 22 27.94 -19.85 3.27
CA LYS A 22 27.36 -18.83 2.39
C LYS A 22 27.00 -17.62 3.23
N GLY A 23 27.63 -16.47 2.97
CA GLY A 23 27.58 -15.27 3.81
C GLY A 23 26.23 -14.52 3.81
N GLU A 24 25.12 -15.19 4.10
CA GLU A 24 23.87 -14.52 4.46
C GLU A 24 23.78 -14.43 6.00
N ALA A 25 23.40 -13.27 6.50
CA ALA A 25 23.37 -12.99 7.94
C ALA A 25 22.23 -13.78 8.62
N LEU A 26 22.56 -14.45 9.73
CA LEU A 26 21.56 -15.04 10.64
C LEU A 26 20.60 -13.95 11.11
N VAL A 27 19.29 -14.23 11.05
CA VAL A 27 18.23 -13.31 11.48
C VAL A 27 17.55 -13.91 12.70
N LEU A 28 17.40 -13.11 13.76
CA LEU A 28 16.62 -13.50 14.93
C LEU A 28 15.12 -13.42 14.63
N ALA A 29 14.40 -14.50 14.92
CA ALA A 29 12.95 -14.55 14.82
C ALA A 29 12.31 -13.49 15.72
N LYS A 30 11.51 -12.58 15.15
CA LYS A 30 10.73 -11.59 15.92
C LYS A 30 9.36 -12.11 16.32
N TYR A 31 8.84 -13.10 15.59
CA TYR A 31 7.49 -13.63 15.74
C TYR A 31 7.52 -15.15 15.63
N PRO A 32 6.57 -15.87 16.26
CA PRO A 32 6.47 -17.31 16.12
C PRO A 32 6.12 -17.71 14.68
N GLY A 33 6.58 -18.88 14.26
CA GLY A 33 6.36 -19.41 12.91
C GLY A 33 6.61 -20.91 12.83
N ARG A 34 6.73 -21.46 11.60
CA ARG A 34 7.19 -22.84 11.38
C ARG A 34 8.41 -22.86 10.48
N CYS A 35 9.38 -23.69 10.83
CA CYS A 35 10.57 -23.95 10.05
C CYS A 35 10.20 -24.63 8.72
N GLY A 36 10.58 -24.02 7.59
CA GLY A 36 10.28 -24.55 6.25
C GLY A 36 11.01 -25.84 5.89
N ALA A 37 11.97 -26.30 6.69
CA ALA A 37 12.72 -27.52 6.46
C ALA A 37 12.22 -28.71 7.29
N CYS A 38 12.01 -28.52 8.60
CA CYS A 38 11.61 -29.60 9.52
C CYS A 38 10.13 -29.52 9.96
N GLY A 39 9.42 -28.43 9.64
CA GLY A 39 8.03 -28.21 10.05
C GLY A 39 7.82 -27.90 11.54
N GLY A 40 8.89 -27.90 12.33
CA GLY A 40 8.89 -27.56 13.76
C GLY A 40 8.61 -26.09 14.02
N ASP A 41 8.25 -25.77 15.26
CA ASP A 41 7.93 -24.41 15.68
C ASP A 41 9.19 -23.54 15.73
N ILE A 42 9.06 -22.31 15.23
CA ILE A 42 10.02 -21.22 15.41
C ILE A 42 9.46 -20.33 16.52
N HIS A 43 10.27 -20.02 17.52
CA HIS A 43 9.94 -19.10 18.60
C HIS A 43 10.70 -17.77 18.45
N PRO A 44 10.16 -16.66 18.98
CA PRO A 44 10.89 -15.40 19.04
C PRO A 44 12.24 -15.57 19.75
N GLY A 45 13.32 -15.07 19.13
CA GLY A 45 14.69 -15.21 19.61
C GLY A 45 15.49 -16.36 18.98
N ASP A 46 14.84 -17.25 18.21
CA ASP A 46 15.55 -18.31 17.48
C ASP A 46 16.38 -17.72 16.33
N GLU A 47 17.57 -18.28 16.09
CA GLU A 47 18.42 -17.93 14.94
C GLU A 47 17.95 -18.65 13.67
N LEU A 48 17.64 -17.86 12.64
CA LEU A 48 17.09 -18.33 11.38
C LEU A 48 17.99 -18.00 10.18
N GLU A 49 17.92 -18.86 9.18
CA GLU A 49 18.45 -18.63 7.84
C GLU A 49 17.31 -18.63 6.82
N SER A 50 17.49 -17.92 5.71
CA SER A 50 16.57 -18.03 4.58
C SER A 50 16.98 -19.16 3.64
N SER A 51 16.05 -20.06 3.34
CA SER A 51 16.21 -21.05 2.27
C SER A 51 15.40 -20.59 1.05
N GLY A 52 16.06 -20.50 -0.12
CA GLY A 52 15.44 -20.16 -1.41
C GLY A 52 15.44 -18.67 -1.77
N SER A 53 15.11 -18.35 -3.03
CA SER A 53 15.07 -16.98 -3.57
C SER A 53 13.66 -16.59 -4.05
N GLY A 54 13.35 -15.28 -3.98
CA GLY A 54 12.08 -14.72 -4.47
C GLY A 54 10.85 -15.23 -3.71
N ARG A 55 9.81 -15.63 -4.45
CA ARG A 55 8.51 -16.06 -3.89
C ARG A 55 8.54 -17.39 -3.13
N ASN A 56 9.63 -18.15 -3.23
CA ASN A 56 9.82 -19.45 -2.56
C ASN A 56 10.77 -19.36 -1.36
N ARG A 57 11.00 -18.15 -0.83
CA ARG A 57 11.83 -17.97 0.37
C ARG A 57 11.07 -18.49 1.60
N ALA A 58 11.69 -19.42 2.32
CA ALA A 58 11.21 -19.92 3.61
C ALA A 58 12.25 -19.63 4.70
N TRP A 59 11.78 -19.39 5.93
CA TRP A 59 12.64 -19.29 7.10
C TRP A 59 12.87 -20.68 7.69
N VAL A 60 14.13 -21.01 7.94
CA VAL A 60 14.53 -22.28 8.55
C VAL A 60 15.40 -22.00 9.75
N HIS A 61 15.37 -22.87 10.77
CA HIS A 61 16.36 -22.80 11.84
C HIS A 61 17.77 -22.84 11.26
N ALA A 62 18.73 -22.14 11.87
CA ALA A 62 20.13 -22.18 11.46
C ALA A 62 20.67 -23.62 11.36
N ALA A 63 20.28 -24.50 12.30
CA ALA A 63 20.64 -25.92 12.29
C ALA A 63 19.95 -26.75 11.18
N CYS A 64 18.92 -26.20 10.53
CA CYS A 64 18.21 -26.82 9.41
C CYS A 64 18.66 -26.27 8.05
N ALA A 65 19.61 -25.32 8.03
CA ALA A 65 20.16 -24.77 6.81
C ALA A 65 20.86 -25.86 5.98
N GLY A 66 20.54 -25.94 4.68
CA GLY A 66 21.12 -26.92 3.77
C GLY A 66 20.48 -28.32 3.79
N ALA A 67 19.54 -28.60 4.69
CA ALA A 67 18.71 -29.80 4.59
C ALA A 67 17.72 -29.63 3.42
N PRO A 68 17.53 -30.64 2.54
CA PRO A 68 16.45 -30.59 1.57
C PRO A 68 15.15 -30.45 2.34
N ALA A 69 14.37 -29.42 2.02
CA ALA A 69 13.10 -29.17 2.69
C ALA A 69 12.27 -30.46 2.60
N LEU A 70 11.92 -31.05 3.75
CA LEU A 70 10.92 -32.10 3.82
C LEU A 70 9.57 -31.42 3.67
N ILE A 71 9.30 -30.90 2.48
CA ILE A 71 7.95 -30.51 2.08
C ILE A 71 7.20 -31.83 1.95
N PRO A 72 6.19 -32.11 2.79
CA PRO A 72 5.30 -33.22 2.53
C PRO A 72 4.63 -32.92 1.19
N VAL A 73 5.02 -33.65 0.14
CA VAL A 73 4.25 -33.70 -1.10
C VAL A 73 3.00 -34.50 -0.77
N PRO A 74 1.78 -33.91 -0.84
CA PRO A 74 0.57 -34.70 -0.65
C PRO A 74 0.51 -35.79 -1.74
N ASP A 75 0.15 -37.01 -1.34
CA ASP A 75 -0.18 -38.10 -2.26
C ASP A 75 -1.21 -37.60 -3.28
N ASP A 76 -0.84 -37.68 -4.57
CA ASP A 76 -1.59 -37.56 -5.84
C ASP A 76 -3.04 -36.99 -5.82
N ALA A 77 -3.33 -36.01 -4.99
CA ALA A 77 -4.44 -35.10 -5.15
C ALA A 77 -3.94 -34.01 -6.09
N ALA A 78 -4.32 -34.14 -7.37
CA ALA A 78 -4.08 -33.14 -8.39
C ALA A 78 -4.18 -31.73 -7.78
N ALA A 79 -3.07 -30.99 -7.80
CA ALA A 79 -3.03 -29.61 -7.33
C ALA A 79 -4.24 -28.89 -7.94
N PRO A 80 -5.03 -28.14 -7.14
CA PRO A 80 -6.13 -27.39 -7.70
C PRO A 80 -5.56 -26.52 -8.81
N ALA A 81 -6.07 -26.71 -10.03
CA ALA A 81 -5.60 -25.98 -11.20
C ALA A 81 -5.46 -24.51 -10.82
N ALA A 82 -4.29 -23.93 -11.08
CA ALA A 82 -4.04 -22.52 -10.83
C ALA A 82 -5.23 -21.74 -11.41
N LYS A 83 -5.95 -20.99 -10.58
CA LYS A 83 -7.04 -20.15 -11.06
C LYS A 83 -6.46 -19.32 -12.21
N PRO A 84 -7.09 -19.32 -13.41
CA PRO A 84 -6.57 -18.58 -14.53
C PRO A 84 -6.32 -17.15 -14.05
N ALA A 85 -5.13 -16.60 -14.37
CA ALA A 85 -4.83 -15.22 -14.10
C ALA A 85 -6.02 -14.41 -14.64
N ARG A 86 -6.74 -13.73 -13.75
CA ARG A 86 -7.91 -12.95 -14.15
C ARG A 86 -7.43 -11.99 -15.22
N ALA A 87 -7.94 -12.15 -16.44
CA ALA A 87 -7.59 -11.27 -17.55
C ALA A 87 -7.71 -9.82 -17.05
N LYS A 88 -6.66 -9.03 -17.24
CA LYS A 88 -6.70 -7.61 -16.86
C LYS A 88 -7.86 -7.00 -17.63
N ARG A 89 -8.92 -6.59 -16.93
CA ARG A 89 -10.01 -5.84 -17.54
C ARG A 89 -9.39 -4.65 -18.26
N PRO A 90 -9.79 -4.34 -19.51
CA PRO A 90 -9.32 -3.13 -20.16
C PRO A 90 -9.59 -1.94 -19.23
N ARG A 91 -8.59 -1.06 -19.09
CA ARG A 91 -8.72 0.16 -18.29
C ARG A 91 -9.87 0.96 -18.91
N PRO A 92 -10.86 1.42 -18.12
CA PRO A 92 -11.87 2.29 -18.66
C PRO A 92 -11.21 3.52 -19.32
N PRO A 93 -11.85 4.10 -20.35
CA PRO A 93 -11.33 5.28 -21.01
C PRO A 93 -11.09 6.41 -20.00
N ALA A 94 -10.22 7.36 -20.35
CA ALA A 94 -10.07 8.59 -19.57
C ALA A 94 -11.43 9.30 -19.46
N MET A 95 -11.66 9.99 -18.35
CA MET A 95 -12.87 10.79 -18.19
C MET A 95 -12.79 12.01 -19.12
N GLU A 96 -13.88 12.31 -19.83
CA GLU A 96 -13.94 13.44 -20.75
C GLU A 96 -14.00 14.75 -19.96
N ALA A 97 -13.15 15.72 -20.32
CA ALA A 97 -13.13 17.03 -19.69
C ALA A 97 -14.40 17.81 -20.08
N PRO A 98 -15.13 18.40 -19.12
CA PRO A 98 -16.21 19.31 -19.44
C PRO A 98 -15.72 20.52 -20.23
N GLU A 99 -16.59 21.09 -21.07
CA GLU A 99 -16.27 22.31 -21.82
C GLU A 99 -15.99 23.48 -20.85
N GLY A 100 -14.90 24.21 -21.11
CA GLY A 100 -14.49 25.34 -20.27
C GLY A 100 -13.91 24.96 -18.91
N ALA A 101 -13.58 23.68 -18.68
CA ALA A 101 -13.07 23.24 -17.39
C ALA A 101 -11.71 23.84 -17.04
N VAL A 102 -11.56 24.28 -15.79
CA VAL A 102 -10.27 24.70 -15.23
C VAL A 102 -9.48 23.47 -14.81
N GLU A 103 -8.22 23.39 -15.22
CA GLU A 103 -7.30 22.37 -14.71
C GLU A 103 -6.73 22.81 -13.37
N VAL A 104 -6.90 21.96 -12.36
CA VAL A 104 -6.30 22.13 -11.03
C VAL A 104 -5.40 20.94 -10.74
N TYR A 105 -4.15 21.21 -10.42
CA TYR A 105 -3.19 20.19 -10.01
C TYR A 105 -3.28 19.99 -8.51
N THR A 106 -3.11 18.75 -8.04
CA THR A 106 -3.22 18.41 -6.62
C THR A 106 -2.19 17.36 -6.22
N ASP A 107 -1.55 17.55 -5.07
CA ASP A 107 -0.61 16.58 -4.51
C ASP A 107 -0.61 16.59 -2.97
N GLY A 108 -0.10 15.49 -2.38
CA GLY A 108 0.04 15.30 -0.95
C GLY A 108 1.36 14.60 -0.59
N ALA A 109 2.04 15.13 0.41
CA ALA A 109 3.32 14.64 0.89
C ALA A 109 3.26 14.28 2.39
N CYS A 110 3.90 13.19 2.80
CA CYS A 110 3.97 12.79 4.20
C CYS A 110 5.36 12.24 4.57
N SER A 111 5.85 12.57 5.75
CA SER A 111 7.10 12.02 6.31
C SER A 111 6.78 11.01 7.41
N GLY A 112 6.86 9.72 7.06
CA GLY A 112 6.48 8.62 7.98
C GLY A 112 5.01 8.20 7.81
N THR A 113 4.58 7.16 8.54
CA THR A 113 3.19 6.67 8.47
C THR A 113 2.75 6.06 9.81
N PRO A 114 1.94 6.78 10.62
CA PRO A 114 1.57 8.18 10.46
C PRO A 114 2.74 9.14 10.75
N GLY A 115 2.68 10.36 10.23
CA GLY A 115 3.65 11.41 10.49
C GLY A 115 3.22 12.77 9.91
N PRO A 116 4.07 13.81 10.03
CA PRO A 116 3.75 15.13 9.49
C PRO A 116 3.53 15.06 7.98
N GLY A 117 2.46 15.68 7.51
CA GLY A 117 2.14 15.76 6.09
C GLY A 117 1.60 17.12 5.68
N GLY A 118 1.64 17.35 4.37
CA GLY A 118 1.12 18.54 3.72
C GLY A 118 0.35 18.16 2.47
N TRP A 119 -0.61 18.99 2.10
CA TRP A 119 -1.41 18.88 0.89
C TRP A 119 -1.38 20.22 0.16
N ALA A 120 -1.52 20.19 -1.16
CA ALA A 120 -1.63 21.41 -1.95
C ALA A 120 -2.48 21.20 -3.21
N TRP A 121 -3.09 22.30 -3.65
CA TRP A 121 -3.65 22.41 -4.99
C TRP A 121 -3.24 23.72 -5.64
N ALA A 122 -3.10 23.73 -6.97
CA ALA A 122 -2.75 24.93 -7.73
C ALA A 122 -3.40 24.94 -9.12
N VAL A 123 -3.86 26.11 -9.55
CA VAL A 123 -4.20 26.38 -10.96
C VAL A 123 -3.15 27.27 -11.64
N SER A 124 -2.36 28.00 -10.84
CA SER A 124 -1.13 28.71 -11.24
C SER A 124 -0.25 28.93 -10.01
N ARG A 125 0.94 29.53 -10.19
CA ARG A 125 1.83 29.90 -9.06
C ARG A 125 1.22 30.97 -8.14
N GLU A 126 0.29 31.76 -8.64
CA GLU A 126 -0.37 32.87 -7.93
C GLU A 126 -1.73 32.47 -7.35
N ARG A 127 -2.29 31.33 -7.78
CA ARG A 127 -3.59 30.84 -7.34
C ARG A 127 -3.47 29.37 -6.92
N PHE A 128 -3.21 29.20 -5.63
CA PHE A 128 -3.02 27.91 -4.97
C PHE A 128 -3.53 27.98 -3.52
N ALA A 129 -3.69 26.82 -2.89
CA ALA A 129 -3.74 26.71 -1.44
C ALA A 129 -2.99 25.47 -0.98
N ALA A 130 -2.50 25.52 0.25
CA ALA A 130 -1.82 24.40 0.89
C ALA A 130 -2.16 24.37 2.38
N GLY A 131 -2.03 23.19 2.97
CA GLY A 131 -2.25 22.98 4.39
C GLY A 131 -1.53 21.73 4.87
N SER A 132 -1.64 21.45 6.16
CA SER A 132 -0.77 20.46 6.80
C SER A 132 -1.44 19.78 7.99
N ASP A 133 -1.00 18.57 8.30
CA ASP A 133 -1.47 17.75 9.41
C ASP A 133 -0.26 17.10 10.11
N PRO A 134 -0.08 17.27 11.44
CA PRO A 134 1.09 16.73 12.15
C PRO A 134 1.11 15.20 12.24
N SER A 135 -0.02 14.51 12.03
CA SER A 135 -0.12 13.05 12.16
C SER A 135 -1.08 12.45 11.12
N THR A 136 -0.60 12.33 9.89
CA THR A 136 -1.37 11.86 8.74
C THR A 136 -0.61 10.80 7.93
N THR A 137 -1.11 10.48 6.73
CA THR A 137 -0.48 9.58 5.77
C THR A 137 -0.50 10.21 4.38
N ASN A 138 0.33 9.71 3.45
CA ASN A 138 0.35 10.24 2.08
C ASN A 138 -1.03 10.19 1.40
N GLN A 139 -1.70 9.03 1.46
CA GLN A 139 -3.03 8.86 0.88
C GLN A 139 -4.07 9.83 1.44
N ARG A 140 -4.00 10.14 2.75
CA ARG A 140 -4.90 11.14 3.34
C ARG A 140 -4.61 12.53 2.80
N MET A 141 -3.35 12.91 2.63
CA MET A 141 -2.97 14.21 2.06
C MET A 141 -3.35 14.32 0.59
N GLU A 142 -3.18 13.26 -0.21
CA GLU A 142 -3.64 13.21 -1.61
C GLU A 142 -5.17 13.40 -1.72
N ILE A 143 -5.97 12.71 -0.88
CA ILE A 143 -7.44 12.90 -0.88
C ILE A 143 -7.80 14.32 -0.41
N THR A 144 -7.11 14.83 0.62
CA THR A 144 -7.36 16.16 1.17
C THR A 144 -7.09 17.24 0.11
N ALA A 145 -5.99 17.13 -0.64
CA ALA A 145 -5.67 18.04 -1.74
C ALA A 145 -6.81 18.12 -2.78
N ALA A 146 -7.33 16.97 -3.20
CA ALA A 146 -8.46 16.90 -4.12
C ALA A 146 -9.75 17.48 -3.52
N LEU A 147 -10.06 17.17 -2.25
CA LEU A 147 -11.23 17.70 -1.55
C LEU A 147 -11.19 19.23 -1.44
N GLU A 148 -10.06 19.78 -1.02
CA GLU A 148 -9.90 21.22 -0.85
C GLU A 148 -9.91 21.96 -2.20
N ALA A 149 -9.38 21.37 -3.26
CA ALA A 149 -9.50 21.92 -4.61
C ALA A 149 -10.95 22.02 -5.07
N VAL A 150 -11.73 20.94 -4.92
CA VAL A 150 -13.14 20.90 -5.35
C VAL A 150 -14.04 21.80 -4.50
N LYS A 151 -13.68 22.04 -3.23
CA LYS A 151 -14.37 23.03 -2.37
C LYS A 151 -14.08 24.47 -2.78
N ALA A 152 -12.84 24.77 -3.16
CA ALA A 152 -12.37 26.15 -3.33
C ALA A 152 -12.64 26.72 -4.74
N LEU A 153 -12.78 25.87 -5.75
CA LEU A 153 -12.87 26.28 -7.15
C LEU A 153 -14.27 26.06 -7.72
N ASP A 154 -14.87 27.11 -8.26
CA ASP A 154 -16.16 27.07 -8.95
C ASP A 154 -16.04 26.67 -10.42
N GLY A 155 -17.17 26.27 -11.02
CA GLY A 155 -17.29 25.92 -12.43
C GLY A 155 -16.59 24.60 -12.80
N PRO A 156 -16.69 24.12 -14.04
CA PRO A 156 -16.22 22.78 -14.38
C PRO A 156 -14.73 22.58 -14.11
N LEU A 157 -14.34 21.42 -13.59
CA LEU A 157 -12.96 21.14 -13.17
C LEU A 157 -12.39 19.86 -13.77
N VAL A 158 -11.10 19.93 -14.11
CA VAL A 158 -10.24 18.77 -14.29
C VAL A 158 -9.23 18.74 -13.15
N VAL A 159 -9.43 17.82 -12.20
CA VAL A 159 -8.48 17.56 -11.12
C VAL A 159 -7.36 16.67 -11.66
N VAL A 160 -6.17 17.24 -11.80
CA VAL A 160 -4.97 16.56 -12.28
C VAL A 160 -4.13 16.11 -11.08
N SER A 161 -3.84 14.82 -10.99
CA SER A 161 -3.06 14.25 -9.88
C SER A 161 -2.25 13.04 -10.34
N ASP A 162 -1.09 12.82 -9.76
CA ASP A 162 -0.33 11.59 -9.92
C ASP A 162 -0.77 10.47 -8.97
N SER A 163 -1.62 10.78 -7.98
CA SER A 163 -2.25 9.81 -7.09
C SER A 163 -3.14 8.86 -7.89
N ALA A 164 -2.61 7.67 -8.13
CA ALA A 164 -3.40 6.56 -8.66
C ALA A 164 -4.56 6.21 -7.72
N TYR A 165 -4.44 6.45 -6.41
CA TYR A 165 -5.50 6.17 -5.45
C TYR A 165 -6.71 7.09 -5.67
N VAL A 166 -6.49 8.40 -5.80
CA VAL A 166 -7.54 9.38 -6.09
C VAL A 166 -8.14 9.15 -7.47
N VAL A 167 -7.30 9.15 -8.52
CA VAL A 167 -7.78 9.12 -9.90
C VAL A 167 -8.48 7.79 -10.23
N ASN A 168 -7.97 6.65 -9.74
CA ASN A 168 -8.62 5.36 -10.00
C ASN A 168 -9.96 5.22 -9.28
N CYS A 169 -10.11 5.79 -8.07
CA CYS A 169 -11.38 5.73 -7.34
C CYS A 169 -12.52 6.33 -8.17
N PHE A 170 -12.31 7.51 -8.75
CA PHE A 170 -13.31 8.17 -9.59
C PHE A 170 -13.46 7.53 -10.96
N ARG A 171 -12.34 7.30 -11.66
CA ARG A 171 -12.36 6.71 -13.01
C ARG A 171 -13.00 5.32 -13.02
N ASP A 172 -12.65 4.48 -12.06
CA ASP A 172 -13.13 3.09 -12.02
C ASP A 172 -14.40 2.93 -11.15
N GLY A 173 -14.90 4.02 -10.54
CA GLY A 173 -16.15 4.05 -9.77
C GLY A 173 -16.13 3.21 -8.50
N TRP A 174 -15.02 3.19 -7.76
CA TRP A 174 -14.92 2.42 -6.51
C TRP A 174 -15.93 2.89 -5.46
N TRP A 175 -16.08 4.21 -5.34
CA TRP A 175 -16.99 4.88 -4.41
C TRP A 175 -18.45 4.45 -4.60
N ARG A 176 -18.88 4.13 -5.82
CA ARG A 176 -20.24 3.63 -6.10
C ARG A 176 -20.51 2.34 -5.33
N ASN A 177 -19.57 1.40 -5.41
CA ASN A 177 -19.67 0.13 -4.69
C ASN A 177 -19.57 0.33 -3.18
N TRP A 178 -18.74 1.26 -2.71
CA TRP A 178 -18.65 1.59 -1.29
C TRP A 178 -19.99 2.13 -0.77
N ARG A 179 -20.60 3.11 -1.44
CA ARG A 179 -21.92 3.66 -1.08
C ARG A 179 -23.00 2.58 -1.05
N THR A 180 -23.12 1.76 -2.10
CA THR A 180 -24.10 0.65 -2.15
C THR A 180 -23.90 -0.37 -1.00
N ARG A 181 -22.68 -0.51 -0.48
CA ARG A 181 -22.33 -1.42 0.62
C ARG A 181 -22.24 -0.74 1.98
N GLY A 182 -22.70 0.51 2.11
CA GLY A 182 -22.63 1.26 3.38
C GLY A 182 -21.20 1.57 3.84
N TRP A 183 -20.31 1.91 2.90
CA TRP A 183 -18.88 2.19 3.09
C TRP A 183 -18.07 1.03 3.66
N VAL A 184 -18.36 -0.17 3.14
CA VAL A 184 -17.67 -1.41 3.48
C VAL A 184 -17.00 -2.01 2.24
N THR A 185 -15.78 -2.51 2.39
CA THR A 185 -15.01 -3.18 1.33
C THR A 185 -15.57 -4.56 1.00
N SER A 186 -15.05 -5.20 -0.07
CA SER A 186 -15.40 -6.59 -0.39
C SER A 186 -15.01 -7.60 0.68
N THR A 187 -14.05 -7.25 1.55
CA THR A 187 -13.60 -8.08 2.68
C THR A 187 -14.39 -7.83 3.96
N LYS A 188 -15.50 -7.08 3.89
CA LYS A 188 -16.35 -6.71 5.03
C LYS A 188 -15.64 -5.82 6.07
N SER A 189 -14.61 -5.08 5.66
CA SER A 189 -13.93 -4.10 6.50
C SER A 189 -14.42 -2.70 6.17
N PRO A 190 -14.41 -1.73 7.11
CA PRO A 190 -14.66 -0.34 6.78
C PRO A 190 -13.73 0.16 5.67
N VAL A 191 -14.24 0.99 4.76
CA VAL A 191 -13.40 1.67 3.77
C VAL A 191 -12.42 2.60 4.49
N ALA A 192 -11.12 2.44 4.20
CA ALA A 192 -10.09 3.31 4.75
C ALA A 192 -10.29 4.76 4.27
N ASN A 193 -9.99 5.73 5.14
CA ASN A 193 -10.14 7.16 4.85
C ASN A 193 -11.56 7.59 4.46
N ARG A 194 -12.58 6.86 4.93
CA ARG A 194 -13.99 7.18 4.69
C ARG A 194 -14.32 8.64 5.05
N ASP A 195 -13.74 9.13 6.13
CA ASP A 195 -13.90 10.50 6.63
C ASP A 195 -13.50 11.57 5.61
N LEU A 196 -12.60 11.27 4.66
CA LEU A 196 -12.23 12.15 3.55
C LEU A 196 -12.94 11.79 2.25
N TRP A 197 -13.14 10.50 2.00
CA TRP A 197 -13.80 10.03 0.78
C TRP A 197 -15.26 10.43 0.69
N GLU A 198 -16.01 10.28 1.78
CA GLU A 198 -17.44 10.58 1.82
C GLU A 198 -17.72 12.04 1.44
N PRO A 199 -17.12 13.07 2.09
CA PRO A 199 -17.35 14.46 1.69
C PRO A 199 -16.85 14.78 0.26
N LEU A 200 -15.74 14.17 -0.20
CA LEU A 200 -15.24 14.38 -1.56
C LEU A 200 -16.19 13.80 -2.61
N VAL A 201 -16.67 12.58 -2.40
CA VAL A 201 -17.62 11.91 -3.31
C VAL A 201 -18.93 12.67 -3.35
N ASP A 202 -19.45 13.05 -2.19
CA ASP A 202 -20.70 13.82 -2.07
C ASP A 202 -20.62 15.13 -2.87
N LEU A 203 -19.52 15.86 -2.73
CA LEU A 203 -19.31 17.14 -3.41
C LEU A 203 -19.14 16.97 -4.92
N VAL A 204 -18.34 15.98 -5.37
CA VAL A 204 -18.15 15.69 -6.79
C VAL A 204 -19.47 15.30 -7.46
N GLU A 205 -20.26 14.44 -6.81
CA GLU A 205 -21.57 14.04 -7.35
C GLU A 205 -22.58 15.18 -7.35
N GLN A 206 -22.60 16.00 -6.30
CA GLN A 206 -23.48 17.16 -6.23
C GLN A 206 -23.21 18.15 -7.36
N ARG A 207 -21.93 18.37 -7.67
CA ARG A 207 -21.50 19.30 -8.71
C ARG A 207 -21.75 18.77 -10.12
N GLY A 208 -21.44 17.49 -10.36
CA GLY A 208 -21.64 16.86 -11.68
C GLY A 208 -20.71 17.36 -12.81
N ASP A 209 -19.82 18.32 -12.52
CA ASP A 209 -18.94 18.98 -13.49
C ASP A 209 -17.45 18.82 -13.16
N VAL A 210 -17.09 17.82 -12.35
CA VAL A 210 -15.72 17.53 -11.92
C VAL A 210 -15.25 16.19 -12.48
N VAL A 211 -14.10 16.20 -13.14
CA VAL A 211 -13.42 14.97 -13.61
C VAL A 211 -11.99 14.91 -13.12
N PHE A 212 -11.40 13.71 -13.17
CA PHE A 212 -10.04 13.45 -12.71
C PHE A 212 -9.15 12.95 -13.85
N ARG A 213 -7.94 13.50 -13.94
CA ARG A 213 -6.92 13.14 -14.93
C ARG A 213 -5.65 12.70 -14.22
N TRP A 214 -5.13 11.56 -14.64
CA TRP A 214 -3.85 11.08 -14.11
C TRP A 214 -2.70 11.74 -14.86
N VAL A 215 -1.72 12.25 -14.12
CA VAL A 215 -0.41 12.66 -14.64
C VAL A 215 0.67 11.75 -14.06
N LYS A 216 1.79 11.62 -14.76
CA LYS A 216 2.91 10.84 -14.26
C LYS A 216 3.68 11.68 -13.23
N GLY A 217 3.81 11.19 -12.00
CA GLY A 217 4.65 11.82 -10.99
C GLY A 217 6.11 11.91 -11.43
N HIS A 218 6.79 12.99 -11.04
CA HIS A 218 8.19 13.29 -11.37
C HIS A 218 8.51 13.23 -12.88
N SER A 219 7.56 13.60 -13.74
CA SER A 219 7.77 13.64 -15.19
C SER A 219 8.35 14.95 -15.71
N GLY A 220 8.57 15.95 -14.83
CA GLY A 220 8.91 17.31 -15.22
C GLY A 220 7.72 18.13 -15.73
N ASP A 221 6.48 17.79 -15.28
CA ASP A 221 5.32 18.65 -15.53
C ASP A 221 5.39 19.83 -14.54
N PRO A 222 5.55 21.08 -15.01
CA PRO A 222 5.79 22.21 -14.12
C PRO A 222 4.70 22.46 -13.08
N MET A 223 3.44 22.12 -13.39
CA MET A 223 2.34 22.31 -12.46
C MET A 223 2.24 21.17 -11.45
N ASN A 224 2.58 19.94 -11.85
CA ASN A 224 2.70 18.82 -10.91
C ASN A 224 3.87 19.02 -9.95
N ASP A 225 5.02 19.45 -10.48
CA ASP A 225 6.21 19.75 -9.66
C ASP A 225 5.91 20.92 -8.69
N LEU A 226 5.13 21.92 -9.10
CA LEU A 226 4.68 23.00 -8.22
C LEU A 226 3.86 22.51 -7.03
N VAL A 227 2.89 21.60 -7.24
CA VAL A 227 2.05 21.12 -6.12
C VAL A 227 2.80 20.17 -5.19
N ASP A 228 3.77 19.41 -5.69
CA ASP A 228 4.71 18.64 -4.86
C ASP A 228 5.55 19.59 -3.97
N GLU A 229 6.14 20.63 -4.56
CA GLU A 229 6.90 21.65 -3.82
C GLU A 229 6.04 22.30 -2.70
N LEU A 230 4.81 22.68 -3.02
CA LEU A 230 3.87 23.30 -2.07
C LEU A 230 3.46 22.33 -0.95
N ALA A 231 3.16 21.07 -1.27
CA ALA A 231 2.78 20.06 -0.29
C ALA A 231 3.95 19.73 0.65
N VAL A 232 5.16 19.60 0.10
CA VAL A 232 6.38 19.38 0.88
C VAL A 232 6.70 20.59 1.78
N ALA A 233 6.54 21.82 1.29
CA ALA A 233 6.74 23.03 2.08
C ALA A 233 5.73 23.14 3.23
N ALA A 234 4.45 22.86 2.98
CA ALA A 234 3.39 22.92 3.99
C ALA A 234 3.63 21.93 5.13
N LYS A 235 4.14 20.73 4.82
CA LYS A 235 4.55 19.73 5.83
C LYS A 235 5.61 20.28 6.80
N ILE A 236 6.56 21.08 6.32
CA ILE A 236 7.69 21.60 7.11
C ILE A 236 7.28 22.80 7.97
N ALA A 237 6.29 23.59 7.53
CA ALA A 237 5.84 24.78 8.25
C ALA A 237 5.26 24.49 9.67
N GLN A 238 5.06 23.22 10.04
CA GLN A 238 4.60 22.79 11.37
C GLN A 238 5.68 22.16 12.27
N SER A 239 6.94 22.04 11.81
CA SER A 239 8.04 21.47 12.59
C SER A 239 8.87 22.52 13.34
#